data_AF-A0A6L6FB77-F1
#
_entry.id   AF-A0A6L6FB77-F1
#
_cell.length_a   1.000
_cell.length_b   1.000
_cell.length_c   1.000
_cell.angle_alpha   90.00
_cell.angle_beta   90.00
_cell.angle_gamma   90.00
#
_symmetry.space_group_name_H-M   'P 1'
#
loop_
_entity.id
_entity.type
_entity.pdbx_description
1 polymer ?
#
loop_
_entity_poly.entity_id
_entity_poly.type
_entity_poly.pdbx_seq_one_letter_code
_entity_poly.pdbx_strand_id
1 'polypeptide(L)'
;MEVIWCQNKKLLLCFILLFLSFQSIGSEPKKDNVSIFNIIILEYIRVTMDEYKQPLSKEKMDEVHYESALAYVNYLKSWFELNKGVEVRTERINFNEAKIINENGFKAAKLPYDAWFFADIYDVFDENERNKFWREMNSNSERESEEKIFVDLWFKMKTEAEGTSIEKRKKSQRWLKRMRKIPLVIEIEKTMTMVEDSFRYKK
;
A
#
# COMPACT_ATOMS: atom_id res chain seq x y z
N MET A 1 32.42 -7.97 -24.80
CA MET A 1 31.78 -8.94 -23.89
C MET A 1 31.69 -8.40 -22.46
N GLU A 2 31.33 -7.11 -22.28
CA GLU A 2 31.22 -6.51 -20.93
C GLU A 2 29.87 -5.79 -20.69
N VAL A 3 29.00 -5.68 -21.70
CA VAL A 3 27.75 -4.91 -21.60
C VAL A 3 26.59 -5.73 -21.02
N ILE A 4 26.69 -7.07 -21.04
CA ILE A 4 25.63 -7.98 -20.57
C ILE A 4 25.59 -8.08 -19.03
N TRP A 5 26.67 -7.68 -18.34
CA TRP A 5 26.77 -7.86 -16.89
C TRP A 5 26.14 -6.72 -16.07
N CYS A 6 25.83 -5.57 -16.68
CA CYS A 6 25.30 -4.40 -15.97
C CYS A 6 23.76 -4.28 -16.05
N GLN A 7 23.10 -4.91 -17.03
CA GLN A 7 21.64 -4.88 -17.18
C GLN A 7 20.90 -5.78 -16.18
N ASN A 8 21.54 -6.86 -15.70
CA ASN A 8 20.92 -7.77 -14.74
C ASN A 8 20.80 -7.21 -13.31
N LYS A 9 21.49 -6.12 -12.95
CA LYS A 9 21.36 -5.49 -11.61
C LYS A 9 20.07 -4.69 -11.44
N LYS A 10 19.51 -4.13 -12.51
CA LYS A 10 18.27 -3.33 -12.45
C LYS A 10 17.01 -4.20 -12.40
N LEU A 11 17.02 -5.35 -13.08
CA LEU A 11 15.96 -6.35 -12.93
C LEU A 11 15.97 -6.99 -11.53
N LEU A 12 17.17 -7.20 -10.97
CA LEU A 12 17.33 -7.71 -9.60
C LEU A 12 16.82 -6.71 -8.55
N LEU A 13 16.93 -5.39 -8.77
CA LEU A 13 16.41 -4.37 -7.85
C LEU A 13 14.88 -4.28 -7.84
N CYS A 14 14.22 -4.47 -8.99
CA CYS A 14 12.76 -4.61 -9.05
C CYS A 14 12.30 -5.92 -8.39
N PHE A 15 13.09 -6.99 -8.53
CA PHE A 15 12.87 -8.22 -7.77
C PHE A 15 13.04 -7.99 -6.28
N ILE A 16 14.03 -7.21 -5.81
CA ILE A 16 14.28 -6.93 -4.40
C ILE A 16 13.16 -6.07 -3.79
N LEU A 17 12.58 -5.10 -4.50
CA LEU A 17 11.43 -4.34 -3.99
C LEU A 17 10.15 -5.18 -3.92
N LEU A 18 10.02 -6.20 -4.78
CA LEU A 18 8.95 -7.21 -4.70
C LEU A 18 9.31 -8.38 -3.76
N PHE A 19 10.58 -8.61 -3.40
CA PHE A 19 11.07 -9.64 -2.47
C PHE A 19 11.30 -9.13 -1.04
N LEU A 20 11.34 -7.83 -0.80
CA LEU A 20 11.41 -7.27 0.55
C LEU A 20 10.07 -7.36 1.29
N SER A 21 8.99 -7.73 0.61
CA SER A 21 7.79 -8.32 1.21
C SER A 21 7.92 -9.84 1.49
N PHE A 22 8.98 -10.51 1.02
CA PHE A 22 9.19 -11.97 1.11
C PHE A 22 10.26 -12.42 2.14
N GLN A 23 11.01 -11.53 2.79
CA GLN A 23 12.03 -11.92 3.79
C GLN A 23 11.77 -11.34 5.20
N SER A 24 10.57 -11.54 5.76
CA SER A 24 10.36 -11.42 7.22
C SER A 24 10.13 -12.76 7.92
N ILE A 25 10.26 -13.89 7.22
CA ILE A 25 10.14 -15.23 7.82
C ILE A 25 11.34 -16.07 7.35
N GLY A 26 12.50 -15.92 8.00
CA GLY A 26 13.62 -16.83 7.79
C GLY A 26 15.02 -16.34 8.17
N SER A 27 15.22 -15.03 8.34
CA SER A 27 16.40 -14.48 8.99
C SER A 27 15.95 -13.34 9.89
N GLU A 28 16.50 -13.22 11.10
CA GLU A 28 16.22 -12.07 11.96
C GLU A 28 16.54 -10.79 11.16
N PRO A 29 15.53 -9.96 10.82
CA PRO A 29 15.81 -8.72 10.12
C PRO A 29 16.61 -7.85 11.07
N LYS A 30 17.74 -7.30 10.60
CA LYS A 30 18.35 -6.15 11.28
C LYS A 30 17.23 -5.13 11.46
N LYS A 31 16.92 -4.83 12.72
CA LYS A 31 15.68 -4.19 13.22
C LYS A 31 15.34 -2.83 12.60
N ASP A 32 16.20 -2.27 11.75
CA ASP A 32 16.17 -0.87 11.32
C ASP A 32 15.71 -0.62 9.86
N ASN A 33 15.43 -1.65 9.06
CA ASN A 33 15.18 -1.51 7.60
C ASN A 33 13.77 -1.89 7.10
N VAL A 34 12.76 -2.02 7.97
CA VAL A 34 11.39 -2.39 7.56
C VAL A 34 10.54 -1.13 7.34
N SER A 35 10.01 -0.95 6.12
CA SER A 35 9.09 0.16 5.78
C SER A 35 7.85 0.17 6.67
N ILE A 36 7.45 1.36 7.13
CA ILE A 36 6.20 1.57 7.90
C ILE A 36 4.98 1.10 7.09
N PHE A 37 4.97 1.40 5.78
CA PHE A 37 3.85 1.02 4.92
C PHE A 37 3.75 -0.49 4.74
N ASN A 38 4.87 -1.22 4.69
CA ASN A 38 4.83 -2.69 4.64
C ASN A 38 4.11 -3.27 5.87
N ILE A 39 4.42 -2.77 7.07
CA ILE A 39 3.78 -3.21 8.31
C ILE A 39 2.30 -2.83 8.28
N ILE A 40 1.98 -1.58 7.97
CA ILE A 40 0.60 -1.06 7.99
C ILE A 40 -0.28 -1.78 6.98
N ILE A 41 0.19 -2.00 5.75
CA ILE A 41 -0.59 -2.66 4.69
C ILE A 41 -0.95 -4.09 5.12
N LEU A 42 0.00 -4.85 5.66
CA LEU A 42 -0.24 -6.22 6.11
C LEU A 42 -1.23 -6.27 7.29
N GLU A 43 -1.05 -5.41 8.27
CA GLU A 43 -1.96 -5.32 9.43
C GLU A 43 -3.35 -4.82 9.04
N TYR A 44 -3.45 -3.92 8.05
CA TYR A 44 -4.73 -3.45 7.54
C TYR A 44 -5.56 -4.58 6.93
N ILE A 45 -4.93 -5.47 6.16
CA ILE A 45 -5.62 -6.65 5.59
C ILE A 45 -6.11 -7.55 6.74
N ARG A 46 -5.27 -7.84 7.74
CA ARG A 46 -5.64 -8.66 8.92
C ARG A 46 -6.84 -8.09 9.65
N VAL A 47 -6.75 -6.81 10.04
CA VAL A 47 -7.84 -6.10 10.72
C VAL A 47 -9.13 -6.12 9.91
N THR A 48 -9.03 -5.91 8.59
CA THR A 48 -10.20 -5.94 7.73
C THR A 48 -10.83 -7.32 7.73
N MET A 49 -10.03 -8.37 7.58
CA MET A 49 -10.52 -9.75 7.53
C MET A 49 -11.12 -10.23 8.86
N ASP A 50 -10.61 -9.74 10.00
CA ASP A 50 -11.23 -9.94 11.30
C ASP A 50 -12.63 -9.31 11.38
N GLU A 51 -12.84 -8.12 10.79
CA GLU A 51 -14.18 -7.51 10.69
C GLU A 51 -15.16 -8.36 9.86
N TYR A 52 -14.65 -9.04 8.83
CA TYR A 52 -15.41 -9.99 8.03
C TYR A 52 -15.59 -11.37 8.69
N LYS A 53 -15.10 -11.56 9.93
CA LYS A 53 -15.10 -12.84 10.66
C LYS A 53 -14.36 -13.96 9.89
N GLN A 54 -13.33 -13.58 9.15
CA GLN A 54 -12.51 -14.47 8.34
C GLN A 54 -11.01 -14.24 8.64
N PRO A 55 -10.55 -14.45 9.87
CA PRO A 55 -9.17 -14.17 10.25
C PRO A 55 -8.18 -14.89 9.33
N LEU A 56 -7.10 -14.19 8.97
CA LEU A 56 -6.13 -14.69 7.99
C LEU A 56 -5.20 -15.72 8.64
N SER A 57 -5.29 -16.97 8.18
CA SER A 57 -4.25 -17.97 8.42
C SER A 57 -3.01 -17.67 7.58
N LYS A 58 -1.88 -18.30 7.91
CA LYS A 58 -0.67 -18.23 7.08
C LYS A 58 -0.93 -18.74 5.67
N GLU A 59 -1.57 -19.90 5.54
CA GLU A 59 -1.94 -20.50 4.25
C GLU A 59 -2.82 -19.55 3.42
N LYS A 60 -3.75 -18.84 4.07
CA LYS A 60 -4.60 -17.89 3.38
C LYS A 60 -3.83 -16.66 2.90
N MET A 61 -2.87 -16.19 3.68
CA MET A 61 -1.99 -15.10 3.27
C MET A 61 -1.09 -15.51 2.08
N ASP A 62 -0.59 -16.75 2.09
CA ASP A 62 0.20 -17.29 0.98
C ASP A 62 -0.64 -17.38 -0.30
N GLU A 63 -1.92 -17.77 -0.20
CA GLU A 63 -2.88 -17.73 -1.33
C GLU A 63 -3.09 -16.30 -1.84
N VAL A 64 -3.28 -15.32 -0.95
CA VAL A 64 -3.41 -13.90 -1.32
C VAL A 64 -2.19 -13.42 -2.09
N HIS A 65 -0.98 -13.72 -1.61
CA HIS A 65 0.25 -13.35 -2.30
C HIS A 65 0.36 -14.00 -3.68
N TYR A 66 0.03 -15.28 -3.80
CA TYR A 66 0.05 -16.01 -5.07
C TYR A 66 -0.93 -15.39 -6.08
N GLU A 67 -2.18 -15.18 -5.69
CA GLU A 67 -3.21 -14.63 -6.58
C GLU A 67 -2.95 -13.16 -6.97
N SER A 68 -2.42 -12.35 -6.05
CA SER A 68 -1.97 -10.99 -6.36
C SER A 68 -0.82 -10.97 -7.37
N ALA A 69 0.16 -11.87 -7.24
CA ALA A 69 1.26 -11.99 -8.19
C ALA A 69 0.76 -12.46 -9.57
N LEU A 70 -0.15 -13.43 -9.60
CA LEU A 70 -0.75 -13.92 -10.84
C LEU A 70 -1.58 -12.84 -11.54
N ALA A 71 -2.36 -12.06 -10.78
CA ALA A 71 -3.11 -10.92 -11.31
C ALA A 71 -2.19 -9.86 -11.94
N TYR A 72 -1.04 -9.59 -11.32
CA TYR A 72 -0.03 -8.69 -11.88
C TYR A 72 0.56 -9.21 -13.20
N VAL A 73 0.95 -10.50 -13.24
CA VAL A 73 1.49 -11.13 -14.46
C VAL A 73 0.46 -11.12 -15.60
N ASN A 74 -0.79 -11.46 -15.29
CA ASN A 74 -1.87 -11.45 -16.28
C ASN A 74 -2.12 -10.03 -16.82
N TYR A 75 -2.10 -9.03 -15.94
CA TYR A 75 -2.20 -7.64 -16.33
C TYR A 75 -1.06 -7.23 -17.29
N LEU A 76 0.19 -7.57 -16.97
CA LEU A 76 1.33 -7.28 -17.84
C LEU A 76 1.22 -7.98 -19.19
N LYS A 77 0.82 -9.26 -19.20
CA LYS A 77 0.59 -10.02 -20.42
C LYS A 77 -0.43 -9.32 -21.32
N SER A 78 -1.60 -8.97 -20.79
CA SER A 78 -2.62 -8.24 -21.54
C SER A 78 -2.14 -6.88 -22.02
N TRP A 79 -1.33 -6.17 -21.21
CA TRP A 79 -0.74 -4.90 -21.62
C TRP A 79 0.17 -5.06 -22.85
N PHE A 80 1.05 -6.07 -22.88
CA PHE A 80 1.91 -6.33 -24.05
C PHE A 80 1.12 -6.79 -25.28
N GLU A 81 0.05 -7.57 -25.10
CA GLU A 81 -0.83 -7.98 -26.20
C GLU A 81 -1.55 -6.79 -26.86
N LEU A 82 -1.92 -5.78 -26.06
CA LEU A 82 -2.54 -4.54 -26.53
C LEU A 82 -1.53 -3.56 -27.13
N ASN A 83 -0.30 -3.53 -26.63
CA ASN A 83 0.76 -2.62 -27.06
C ASN A 83 1.78 -3.34 -27.99
N LYS A 84 1.27 -3.94 -29.06
CA LYS A 84 2.09 -4.71 -30.02
C LYS A 84 3.26 -3.88 -30.54
N GLY A 85 4.45 -4.48 -30.53
CA GLY A 85 5.69 -3.82 -30.96
C GLY A 85 6.45 -3.10 -29.85
N VAL A 86 5.91 -3.02 -28.63
CA VAL A 86 6.65 -2.56 -27.45
C VAL A 86 7.27 -3.77 -26.74
N GLU A 87 8.60 -3.87 -26.76
CA GLU A 87 9.33 -4.96 -26.09
C GLU A 87 9.49 -4.75 -24.58
N VAL A 88 9.54 -3.48 -24.15
CA VAL A 88 9.79 -3.11 -22.75
C VAL A 88 8.83 -2.02 -22.32
N ARG A 89 8.13 -2.27 -21.21
CA ARG A 89 7.37 -1.24 -20.50
C ARG A 89 8.33 -0.44 -19.61
N THR A 90 8.48 0.85 -19.90
CA THR A 90 9.33 1.77 -19.11
C THR A 90 8.55 2.49 -18.00
N GLU A 91 7.23 2.59 -18.16
CA GLU A 91 6.34 3.24 -17.21
C GLU A 91 6.04 2.33 -16.02
N ARG A 92 6.11 2.89 -14.82
CA ARG A 92 5.65 2.20 -13.60
C ARG A 92 4.13 2.01 -13.65
N ILE A 93 3.64 1.06 -12.84
CA ILE A 93 2.21 0.90 -12.60
C ILE A 93 1.67 2.21 -12.00
N ASN A 94 0.64 2.78 -12.59
CA ASN A 94 -0.09 3.91 -12.03
C ASN A 94 -1.21 3.43 -11.09
N PHE A 95 -1.87 4.35 -10.37
CA PHE A 95 -2.87 3.97 -9.38
C PHE A 95 -4.04 3.19 -10.02
N ASN A 96 -4.56 3.63 -11.17
CA ASN A 96 -5.68 2.94 -11.83
C ASN A 96 -5.34 1.49 -12.20
N GLU A 97 -4.12 1.26 -12.69
CA GLU A 97 -3.64 -0.08 -13.00
C GLU A 97 -3.44 -0.90 -11.72
N ALA A 98 -2.89 -0.31 -10.66
CA ALA A 98 -2.75 -0.96 -9.36
C ALA A 98 -4.11 -1.40 -8.80
N LYS A 99 -5.15 -0.57 -8.97
CA LYS A 99 -6.52 -0.91 -8.61
C LYS A 99 -6.99 -2.15 -9.35
N ILE A 100 -6.89 -2.17 -10.68
CA ILE A 100 -7.33 -3.32 -11.51
C ILE A 100 -6.59 -4.61 -11.08
N ILE A 101 -5.28 -4.52 -10.85
CA ILE A 101 -4.47 -5.66 -10.42
C ILE A 101 -4.95 -6.18 -9.06
N ASN A 102 -5.14 -5.29 -8.08
CA ASN A 102 -5.54 -5.68 -6.73
C ASN A 102 -7.00 -6.15 -6.66
N GLU A 103 -7.92 -5.54 -7.40
CA GLU A 103 -9.30 -6.03 -7.54
C GLU A 103 -9.32 -7.48 -8.01
N ASN A 104 -8.53 -7.80 -9.04
CA ASN A 104 -8.46 -9.15 -9.59
C ASN A 104 -7.80 -10.15 -8.61
N GLY A 105 -6.67 -9.78 -8.00
CA GLY A 105 -5.96 -10.63 -7.06
C GLY A 105 -6.79 -10.92 -5.80
N PHE A 106 -7.37 -9.89 -5.19
CA PHE A 106 -8.21 -10.05 -3.99
C PHE A 106 -9.46 -10.87 -4.30
N LYS A 107 -10.11 -10.62 -5.45
CA LYS A 107 -11.27 -11.41 -5.88
C LYS A 107 -10.92 -12.89 -6.07
N ALA A 108 -9.79 -13.20 -6.72
CA ALA A 108 -9.34 -14.57 -6.92
C ALA A 108 -9.03 -15.28 -5.60
N ALA A 109 -8.39 -14.56 -4.66
CA ALA A 109 -8.16 -15.01 -3.30
C ALA A 109 -9.41 -14.98 -2.40
N LYS A 110 -10.61 -14.65 -2.93
CA LYS A 110 -11.86 -14.54 -2.17
C LYS A 110 -11.80 -13.55 -0.99
N LEU A 111 -10.99 -12.51 -1.11
CA LEU A 111 -10.95 -11.37 -0.19
C LEU A 111 -11.87 -10.25 -0.70
N PRO A 112 -12.49 -9.48 0.21
CA PRO A 112 -13.22 -8.29 -0.16
C PRO A 112 -12.23 -7.21 -0.64
N TYR A 113 -12.64 -6.43 -1.65
CA TYR A 113 -11.77 -5.41 -2.25
C TYR A 113 -11.31 -4.35 -1.24
N ASP A 114 -12.15 -4.00 -0.26
CA ASP A 114 -11.82 -3.01 0.76
C ASP A 114 -10.82 -3.52 1.82
N ALA A 115 -10.40 -4.79 1.75
CA ALA A 115 -9.21 -5.28 2.45
C ALA A 115 -7.91 -4.78 1.81
N TRP A 116 -7.93 -4.35 0.55
CA TRP A 116 -6.78 -3.66 -0.05
C TRP A 116 -6.63 -2.27 0.58
N PHE A 117 -5.48 -2.01 1.19
CA PHE A 117 -5.19 -0.76 1.93
C PHE A 117 -5.55 0.52 1.16
N PHE A 118 -5.30 0.53 -0.16
CA PHE A 118 -5.52 1.70 -1.00
C PHE A 118 -6.95 1.80 -1.56
N ALA A 119 -7.84 0.84 -1.31
CA ALA A 119 -9.20 0.83 -1.85
C ALA A 119 -10.01 2.08 -1.44
N ASP A 120 -10.05 2.38 -0.14
CA ASP A 120 -10.76 3.55 0.37
C ASP A 120 -10.07 4.86 -0.05
N ILE A 121 -8.74 4.86 -0.10
CA ILE A 121 -7.93 6.02 -0.53
C ILE A 121 -8.24 6.36 -1.99
N TYR A 122 -8.33 5.35 -2.86
CA TYR A 122 -8.65 5.52 -4.27
C TYR A 122 -9.96 6.27 -4.47
N ASP A 123 -10.99 5.87 -3.71
CA ASP A 123 -12.32 6.41 -3.84
C ASP A 123 -12.50 7.79 -3.18
N VAL A 124 -11.67 8.10 -2.17
CA VAL A 124 -11.70 9.39 -1.47
C VAL A 124 -10.94 10.46 -2.24
N PHE A 125 -9.78 10.12 -2.80
CA PHE A 125 -8.89 11.06 -3.46
C PHE A 125 -9.40 11.35 -4.87
N ASP A 126 -9.23 12.58 -5.36
CA ASP A 126 -9.41 12.86 -6.79
C ASP A 126 -8.25 12.32 -7.63
N GLU A 127 -8.35 12.43 -8.96
CA GLU A 127 -7.34 11.87 -9.86
C GLU A 127 -5.94 12.48 -9.66
N ASN A 128 -5.85 13.78 -9.42
CA ASN A 128 -4.58 14.45 -9.21
C ASN A 128 -3.98 14.06 -7.87
N GLU A 129 -4.80 14.01 -6.83
CA GLU A 129 -4.42 13.54 -5.50
C GLU A 129 -3.92 12.09 -5.54
N ARG A 130 -4.65 11.19 -6.21
CA ARG A 130 -4.24 9.79 -6.41
C ARG A 130 -2.88 9.70 -7.10
N ASN A 131 -2.71 10.41 -8.20
CA ASN A 131 -1.47 10.35 -8.99
C ASN A 131 -0.27 10.92 -8.23
N LYS A 132 -0.49 11.97 -7.42
CA LYS A 132 0.54 12.55 -6.56
C LYS A 132 0.93 11.55 -5.45
N PHE A 133 -0.05 11.09 -4.68
CA PHE A 133 0.17 10.16 -3.58
C PHE A 133 0.85 8.86 -4.06
N TRP A 134 0.39 8.29 -5.18
CA TRP A 134 0.99 7.08 -5.73
C TRP A 134 2.44 7.27 -6.17
N ARG A 135 2.78 8.45 -6.70
CA ARG A 135 4.15 8.78 -7.08
C ARG A 135 5.05 8.93 -5.86
N GLU A 136 4.55 9.56 -4.80
CA GLU A 136 5.27 9.71 -3.54
C GLU A 136 5.52 8.35 -2.89
N MET A 137 4.50 7.49 -2.83
CA MET A 137 4.59 6.10 -2.34
C MET A 137 5.59 5.24 -3.12
N ASN A 138 5.74 5.47 -4.43
CA ASN A 138 6.64 4.69 -5.28
C ASN A 138 8.00 5.36 -5.49
N SER A 139 8.23 6.57 -4.98
CA SER A 139 9.55 7.19 -5.03
C SER A 139 10.50 6.41 -4.10
N ASN A 140 11.80 6.39 -4.38
CA ASN A 140 12.77 5.79 -3.45
C ASN A 140 12.84 6.69 -2.21
N SER A 141 11.91 6.49 -1.28
CA SER A 141 11.72 7.32 -0.09
C SER A 141 12.62 6.83 1.04
N GLU A 142 13.36 7.76 1.64
CA GLU A 142 13.98 7.53 2.94
C GLU A 142 12.90 7.40 4.02
N ARG A 143 13.20 6.75 5.15
CA ARG A 143 12.23 6.49 6.22
C ARG A 143 11.47 7.74 6.70
N GLU A 144 12.17 8.86 6.87
CA GLU A 144 11.55 10.14 7.28
C GLU A 144 10.48 10.62 6.27
N SER A 145 10.68 10.31 4.98
CA SER A 145 9.69 10.64 3.95
C SER A 145 8.48 9.69 3.96
N GLU A 146 8.63 8.42 4.37
CA GLU A 146 7.48 7.52 4.55
C GLU A 146 6.57 7.97 5.70
N GLU A 147 7.16 8.37 6.83
CA GLU A 147 6.42 8.89 7.99
C GLU A 147 5.65 10.15 7.61
N LYS A 148 6.27 11.06 6.85
CA LYS A 148 5.60 12.24 6.32
C LYS A 148 4.43 11.89 5.39
N ILE A 149 4.62 10.97 4.45
CA ILE A 149 3.53 10.52 3.55
C ILE A 149 2.38 9.92 4.36
N PHE A 150 2.69 9.14 5.40
CA PHE A 150 1.69 8.58 6.29
C PHE A 150 0.89 9.66 7.04
N VAL A 151 1.59 10.63 7.62
CA VAL A 151 0.96 11.75 8.35
C VAL A 151 0.07 12.58 7.41
N ASP A 152 0.56 12.90 6.20
CA ASP A 152 -0.20 13.64 5.19
C ASP A 152 -1.48 12.87 4.80
N LEU A 153 -1.38 11.54 4.58
CA LEU A 153 -2.52 10.66 4.33
C LEU A 153 -3.49 10.63 5.52
N TRP A 154 -2.98 10.48 6.74
CA TRP A 154 -3.78 10.42 7.96
C TRP A 154 -4.65 11.66 8.15
N PHE A 155 -4.06 12.86 8.01
CA PHE A 155 -4.79 14.11 8.11
C PHE A 155 -5.82 14.27 7.00
N LYS A 156 -5.46 13.93 5.76
CA LYS A 156 -6.42 13.96 4.64
C LYS A 156 -7.63 13.07 4.92
N MET A 157 -7.42 11.85 5.39
CA MET A 157 -8.52 10.93 5.74
C MET A 157 -9.34 11.46 6.92
N LYS A 158 -8.74 12.10 7.93
CA LYS A 158 -9.49 12.78 9.01
C LYS A 158 -10.37 13.92 8.48
N THR A 159 -9.83 14.78 7.62
CA THR A 159 -10.60 15.88 7.02
C THR A 159 -11.78 15.36 6.21
N GLU A 160 -11.56 14.34 5.38
CA GLU A 160 -12.63 13.75 4.55
C GLU A 160 -13.68 13.00 5.40
N ALA A 161 -13.29 12.46 6.56
CA ALA A 161 -14.20 11.83 7.53
C ALA A 161 -15.14 12.82 8.25
N GLU A 162 -14.86 14.12 8.17
CA GLU A 162 -15.70 15.22 8.68
C GLU A 162 -16.36 16.02 7.53
N GLY A 163 -16.01 15.70 6.28
CA GLY A 163 -16.45 16.40 5.08
C GLY A 163 -17.93 16.21 4.73
N THR A 164 -18.43 17.04 3.81
CA THR A 164 -19.85 17.03 3.42
C THR A 164 -20.24 15.86 2.53
N SER A 165 -19.33 15.33 1.70
CA SER A 165 -19.59 14.17 0.85
C SER A 165 -19.84 12.90 1.68
N ILE A 166 -21.08 12.39 1.66
CA ILE A 166 -21.47 11.19 2.44
C ILE A 166 -20.61 9.98 2.05
N GLU A 167 -20.31 9.82 0.77
CA GLU A 167 -19.53 8.69 0.27
C GLU A 167 -18.08 8.75 0.77
N LYS A 168 -17.39 9.89 0.55
CA LYS A 168 -16.02 10.07 1.03
C LYS A 168 -15.93 9.95 2.55
N ARG A 169 -16.90 10.51 3.26
CA ARG A 169 -17.00 10.44 4.71
C ARG A 169 -17.05 9.00 5.21
N LYS A 170 -17.95 8.18 4.66
CA LYS A 170 -18.10 6.77 5.06
C LYS A 170 -16.82 5.97 4.82
N LYS A 171 -16.19 6.13 3.65
CA LYS A 171 -14.94 5.41 3.31
C LYS A 171 -13.78 5.86 4.20
N SER A 172 -13.66 7.16 4.44
CA SER A 172 -12.62 7.72 5.32
C SER A 172 -12.79 7.26 6.77
N GLN A 173 -14.02 7.29 7.30
CA GLN A 173 -14.33 6.79 8.65
C GLN A 173 -14.04 5.30 8.80
N ARG A 174 -14.38 4.48 7.79
CA ARG A 174 -14.07 3.05 7.78
C ARG A 174 -12.56 2.80 7.80
N TRP A 175 -11.83 3.47 6.92
CA TRP A 175 -10.37 3.35 6.86
C TRP A 175 -9.72 3.76 8.20
N LEU A 176 -10.09 4.91 8.76
CA LEU A 176 -9.59 5.37 10.06
C LEU A 176 -9.92 4.39 11.20
N LYS A 177 -11.13 3.82 11.20
CA LYS A 177 -11.54 2.83 12.21
C LYS A 177 -10.66 1.58 12.16
N ARG A 178 -10.30 1.10 10.96
CA ARG A 178 -9.40 -0.04 10.78
C ARG A 178 -7.99 0.30 11.21
N MET A 179 -7.49 1.46 10.78
CA MET A 179 -6.16 1.94 11.11
C MET A 179 -5.94 2.09 12.62
N ARG A 180 -6.94 2.58 13.36
CA ARG A 180 -6.91 2.68 14.84
C ARG A 180 -6.88 1.35 15.58
N LYS A 181 -6.96 0.22 14.89
CA LYS A 181 -6.76 -1.11 15.47
C LYS A 181 -5.32 -1.63 15.29
N ILE A 182 -4.51 -0.93 14.49
CA ILE A 182 -3.12 -1.31 14.21
C ILE A 182 -2.21 -0.70 15.29
N PRO A 183 -1.44 -1.50 16.06
CA PRO A 183 -0.62 -1.00 17.16
C PRO A 183 0.36 0.11 16.77
N LEU A 184 1.03 -0.03 15.63
CA LEU A 184 1.96 1.00 15.13
C LEU A 184 1.25 2.34 14.88
N VAL A 185 0.04 2.30 14.32
CA VAL A 185 -0.75 3.51 14.05
C VAL A 185 -1.21 4.17 15.34
N ILE A 186 -1.58 3.38 16.36
CA ILE A 186 -1.95 3.90 17.67
C ILE A 186 -0.79 4.70 18.28
N GLU A 187 0.44 4.19 18.20
CA GLU A 187 1.63 4.90 18.71
C GLU A 187 1.95 6.16 17.90
N ILE A 188 1.78 6.13 16.57
CA ILE A 188 1.93 7.31 15.72
C ILE A 188 0.86 8.35 16.06
N GLU A 189 -0.42 7.97 16.19
CA GLU A 189 -1.51 8.89 16.52
C GLU A 189 -1.28 9.56 17.88
N LYS A 190 -0.86 8.81 18.91
CA LYS A 190 -0.48 9.37 20.22
C LYS A 190 0.62 10.42 20.09
N THR A 191 1.68 10.11 19.33
CA THR A 191 2.80 11.02 19.12
C THR A 191 2.35 12.30 18.42
N MET A 192 1.50 12.19 17.39
CA MET A 192 0.92 13.34 16.70
C MET A 192 0.09 14.22 17.65
N THR A 193 -0.75 13.63 18.49
CA THR A 193 -1.55 14.37 19.48
C THR A 193 -0.69 15.09 20.51
N MET A 194 0.34 14.43 21.04
CA MET A 194 1.28 15.06 21.99
C MET A 194 1.98 16.28 21.39
N VAL A 195 2.38 16.18 20.11
CA VAL A 195 2.99 17.30 19.38
C VAL A 195 1.99 18.44 19.20
N GLU A 196 0.77 18.16 18.74
CA GLU A 196 -0.30 19.17 18.60
C GLU A 196 -0.59 19.90 19.91
N ASP A 197 -0.69 19.17 21.02
CA ASP A 197 -0.93 19.75 22.34
C ASP A 197 0.23 20.62 22.81
N SER A 198 1.47 20.20 22.57
CA SER A 198 2.67 20.97 22.94
C SER A 198 2.74 22.36 22.28
N PHE A 199 2.15 22.51 21.09
CA PHE A 199 2.02 23.80 20.41
C PHE A 199 0.87 24.65 20.96
N ARG A 200 -0.18 24.03 21.51
CA ARG A 200 -1.30 24.74 22.15
C ARG A 200 -0.91 25.32 23.49
N TYR A 201 -0.08 24.63 24.27
CA TYR A 201 0.40 25.12 25.58
C TYR A 201 1.51 26.19 25.50
N LYS A 202 2.03 26.49 24.30
CA LYS A 202 3.02 27.55 24.05
C LYS A 202 2.41 28.87 23.53
N LYS A 203 1.08 28.96 23.46
CA LYS A 203 0.32 30.20 23.19
C LYS A 203 -0.34 30.68 24.47
#